data_AF-A0AAP2CMC6-F1
#
_entry.id   AF-A0AAP2CMC6-F1
#
_cell.length_a   1.000
_cell.length_b   1.000
_cell.length_c   1.000
_cell.angle_alpha   90.00
_cell.angle_beta   90.00
_cell.angle_gamma   90.00
#
_symmetry.space_group_name_H-M   'P 1'
#
loop_
_entity.id
_entity.type
_entity.pdbx_description
1 polymer ?
#
loop_
_entity_poly.entity_id
_entity_poly.type
_entity_poly.pdbx_seq_one_letter_code
_entity_poly.pdbx_strand_id
1 'polypeptide(L)'
;MSVLPIQPHILENHWSSLQKTDVGILFKYIPLMESEFERAKKMSRITVGLNQELLCDFNDLAWELYKDLAFLGLVTCAEFDQGEITVEACELDAISKPDPMVCFRLLATAVQGRSFESGHFKFLIKIQVVLAILKGLRRAFDGE
;
A
#
# COMPACT_ATOMS: atom_id res chain seq x y z
N MET A 1 -8.59 42.70 1.75
CA MET A 1 -9.21 41.43 1.30
C MET A 1 -8.69 40.34 2.21
N SER A 2 -9.54 39.81 3.09
CA SER A 2 -9.22 38.73 4.02
C SER A 2 -9.15 37.42 3.25
N VAL A 3 -7.98 36.78 3.25
CA VAL A 3 -7.83 35.40 2.81
C VAL A 3 -8.59 34.54 3.82
N LEU A 4 -9.71 33.95 3.40
CA LEU A 4 -10.41 32.96 4.22
C LEU A 4 -9.44 31.80 4.46
N PRO A 5 -9.24 31.35 5.71
CA PRO A 5 -8.54 30.10 5.94
C PRO A 5 -9.34 29.01 5.23
N ILE A 6 -8.66 28.20 4.41
CA ILE A 6 -9.23 26.96 3.89
C ILE A 6 -9.64 26.18 5.14
N GLN A 7 -10.94 26.15 5.40
CA GLN A 7 -11.47 25.35 6.48
C GLN A 7 -11.19 23.89 6.09
N PRO A 8 -10.58 23.08 6.97
CA PRO A 8 -10.39 21.66 6.77
C PRO A 8 -11.75 20.98 6.95
N HIS A 9 -12.72 21.38 6.14
CA HIS A 9 -13.95 20.66 5.97
C HIS A 9 -13.53 19.29 5.48
N ILE A 10 -13.47 18.36 6.42
CA ILE A 10 -13.98 17.01 6.27
C ILE A 10 -13.79 16.56 4.82
N LEU A 11 -12.63 15.95 4.54
CA LEU A 11 -12.56 14.89 3.54
C LEU A 11 -13.62 13.87 3.97
N GLU A 12 -14.91 14.15 3.72
CA GLU A 12 -15.98 13.19 3.84
C GLU A 12 -15.53 12.07 2.93
N ASN A 13 -15.25 10.90 3.50
CA ASN A 13 -14.66 9.76 2.81
C ASN A 13 -15.48 9.42 1.56
N HIS A 14 -15.16 10.05 0.43
CA HIS A 14 -15.74 9.81 -0.90
C HIS A 14 -15.25 8.47 -1.47
N TRP A 15 -14.59 7.66 -0.64
CA TRP A 15 -14.01 6.39 -1.00
C TRP A 15 -15.08 5.39 -1.43
N SER A 16 -16.28 5.48 -0.83
CA SER A 16 -17.46 4.70 -1.25
C SER A 16 -18.01 5.11 -2.63
N SER A 17 -17.59 6.26 -3.16
CA SER A 17 -17.95 6.74 -4.49
C SER A 17 -16.83 6.62 -5.52
N LEU A 18 -15.63 6.17 -5.12
CA LEU A 18 -14.54 5.92 -6.05
C LEU A 18 -14.96 4.81 -7.00
N GLN A 19 -14.72 5.03 -8.30
CA GLN A 19 -14.92 4.03 -9.34
C GLN A 19 -13.59 3.35 -9.67
N LYS A 20 -13.67 2.20 -10.33
CA LYS A 20 -12.49 1.48 -10.84
C LYS A 20 -11.55 2.35 -11.67
N THR A 21 -12.08 3.30 -12.43
CA THR A 21 -11.29 4.25 -13.23
C THR A 21 -10.45 5.19 -12.37
N ASP A 22 -10.96 5.59 -11.20
CA ASP A 22 -10.27 6.50 -10.29
C ASP A 22 -9.09 5.77 -9.63
N VAL A 23 -9.31 4.53 -9.23
CA VAL A 23 -8.28 3.73 -8.53
C VAL A 23 -7.36 2.94 -9.46
N GLY A 24 -7.59 3.01 -10.78
CA GLY A 24 -6.77 2.32 -11.78
C GLY A 24 -5.28 2.68 -11.70
N ILE A 25 -4.97 3.89 -11.26
CA ILE A 25 -3.59 4.34 -11.02
C ILE A 25 -2.86 3.50 -9.96
N LEU A 26 -3.58 2.97 -8.97
CA LEU A 26 -3.00 2.14 -7.91
C LEU A 26 -2.62 0.73 -8.43
N PHE A 27 -3.33 0.21 -9.45
CA PHE A 27 -3.07 -1.14 -9.95
C PHE A 27 -1.79 -1.25 -10.77
N LYS A 28 -1.19 -0.13 -11.20
CA LYS A 28 0.14 -0.13 -11.81
C LYS A 28 1.22 -0.64 -10.86
N TYR A 29 1.01 -0.54 -9.54
CA TYR A 29 1.96 -0.98 -8.53
C TYR A 29 1.98 -2.50 -8.34
N ILE A 30 0.94 -3.24 -8.75
CA ILE A 30 0.90 -4.70 -8.63
C ILE A 30 2.10 -5.35 -9.37
N PRO A 31 2.29 -5.14 -10.69
CA PRO A 31 3.42 -5.74 -11.40
C PRO A 31 4.78 -5.20 -10.92
N LEU A 32 4.84 -3.94 -10.46
CA LEU A 32 6.07 -3.35 -9.91
C LEU A 32 6.48 -4.04 -8.60
N MET A 33 5.54 -4.22 -7.68
CA MET A 33 5.76 -4.91 -6.41
C MET A 33 6.08 -6.39 -6.62
N GLU A 34 5.46 -7.07 -7.59
CA GLU A 34 5.79 -8.46 -7.95
C GLU A 34 7.22 -8.59 -8.47
N SER A 35 7.64 -7.68 -9.35
CA SER A 35 9.02 -7.64 -9.87
C SER A 35 10.03 -7.43 -8.74
N GLU A 36 9.76 -6.49 -7.83
CA GLU A 36 10.62 -6.22 -6.68
C GLU A 36 10.67 -7.38 -5.70
N PHE A 37 9.55 -8.06 -5.46
CA PHE A 37 9.49 -9.26 -4.63
C PHE A 37 10.38 -10.38 -5.18
N GLU A 38 10.27 -10.66 -6.48
CA GLU A 38 11.08 -11.69 -7.13
C GLU A 38 12.57 -11.32 -7.21
N ARG A 39 12.89 -10.03 -7.43
CA ARG A 39 14.25 -9.51 -7.36
C ARG A 39 14.85 -9.74 -5.96
N ALA A 40 14.13 -9.35 -4.92
CA ALA A 40 14.56 -9.53 -3.53
C ALA A 40 14.70 -11.00 -3.14
N LYS A 41 13.80 -11.88 -3.59
CA LYS A 41 13.90 -13.35 -3.39
C LYS A 41 15.12 -13.97 -4.08
N LYS A 42 15.54 -13.46 -5.24
CA LYS A 42 16.76 -13.95 -5.91
C LYS A 42 18.01 -13.49 -5.15
N MET A 43 18.03 -12.26 -4.67
CA MET A 43 19.15 -11.72 -3.89
C MET A 43 19.31 -12.42 -2.53
N SER A 44 18.22 -12.85 -1.88
CA SER A 44 18.28 -13.61 -0.62
C SER A 44 18.98 -14.97 -0.73
N ARG A 45 19.03 -15.54 -1.95
CA ARG A 45 19.71 -16.80 -2.25
C ARG A 45 21.20 -16.61 -2.57
N ILE A 46 21.64 -15.36 -2.78
CA ILE A 46 23.01 -14.99 -3.15
C ILE A 46 23.66 -14.32 -1.94
N THR A 47 23.90 -15.11 -0.90
CA THR A 47 24.47 -14.62 0.37
C THR A 47 25.98 -14.52 0.30
N VAL A 48 26.52 -13.55 -0.46
CA VAL A 48 27.93 -13.14 -0.30
C VAL A 48 28.07 -11.64 -0.57
N GLY A 49 28.18 -10.84 0.49
CA GLY A 49 28.88 -9.54 0.46
C GLY A 49 28.29 -8.39 -0.36
N LEU A 50 26.99 -8.37 -0.67
CA LEU A 50 26.40 -7.27 -1.43
C LEU A 50 26.02 -6.08 -0.52
N ASN A 51 26.59 -4.92 -0.84
CA ASN A 51 26.21 -3.61 -0.29
C ASN A 51 24.69 -3.43 -0.33
N GLN A 52 24.12 -3.03 0.81
CA GLN A 52 22.68 -2.79 0.99
C GLN A 52 22.11 -1.71 0.05
N GLU A 53 22.96 -0.89 -0.57
CA GLU A 53 22.60 0.26 -1.44
C GLU A 53 22.10 -0.12 -2.84
N LEU A 54 22.23 -1.36 -3.30
CA LEU A 54 21.70 -1.83 -4.60
C LEU A 54 20.26 -2.38 -4.55
N LEU A 55 19.63 -2.28 -3.38
CA LEU A 55 18.21 -2.55 -3.24
C LEU A 55 17.48 -1.29 -3.71
N CYS A 56 16.78 -1.35 -4.86
CA CYS A 56 15.66 -0.44 -5.09
C CYS A 56 14.78 -0.53 -3.83
N ASP A 57 14.77 0.57 -3.07
CA ASP A 57 14.24 0.54 -1.72
C ASP A 57 12.71 0.54 -1.85
N PHE A 58 12.05 -0.35 -1.13
CA PHE A 58 10.60 -0.38 -1.03
C PHE A 58 10.11 0.99 -0.56
N ASN A 59 10.94 1.73 0.16
CA ASN A 59 10.69 3.12 0.52
C ASN A 59 10.37 4.02 -0.69
N ASP A 60 11.00 3.83 -1.85
CA ASP A 60 10.71 4.63 -3.06
C ASP A 60 9.33 4.26 -3.64
N LEU A 61 9.04 2.97 -3.80
CA LEU A 61 7.74 2.51 -4.29
C LEU A 61 6.60 2.82 -3.30
N ALA A 62 6.86 2.69 -2.01
CA ALA A 62 5.90 3.02 -0.95
C ALA A 62 5.63 4.53 -0.94
N TRP A 63 6.65 5.35 -1.18
CA TRP A 63 6.49 6.80 -1.27
C TRP A 63 5.69 7.23 -2.51
N GLU A 64 5.97 6.64 -3.67
CA GLU A 64 5.18 6.88 -4.88
C GLU A 64 3.73 6.42 -4.71
N LEU A 65 3.52 5.25 -4.12
CA LEU A 65 2.17 4.76 -3.79
C LEU A 65 1.46 5.68 -2.80
N TYR A 66 2.16 6.18 -1.77
CA TYR A 66 1.61 7.15 -0.83
C TYR A 66 1.18 8.45 -1.52
N LYS A 67 1.95 8.96 -2.48
CA LYS A 67 1.56 10.14 -3.27
C LYS A 67 0.29 9.91 -4.08
N ASP A 68 0.17 8.75 -4.73
CA ASP A 68 -1.01 8.41 -5.52
C ASP A 68 -2.24 8.21 -4.62
N LEU A 69 -2.08 7.63 -3.43
CA LEU A 69 -3.14 7.59 -2.42
C LEU A 69 -3.54 8.99 -1.95
N ALA A 70 -2.56 9.87 -1.73
CA ALA A 70 -2.83 11.27 -1.34
C ALA A 70 -3.60 12.00 -2.44
N PHE A 71 -3.24 11.77 -3.70
CA PHE A 71 -3.93 12.32 -4.86
C PHE A 71 -5.40 11.89 -4.94
N LEU A 72 -5.70 10.65 -4.57
CA LEU A 72 -7.07 10.12 -4.49
C LEU A 72 -7.84 10.56 -3.23
N GLY A 73 -7.22 11.32 -2.33
CA GLY A 73 -7.80 11.71 -1.05
C GLY A 73 -7.92 10.54 -0.07
N LEU A 74 -7.09 9.51 -0.22
CA LEU A 74 -7.06 8.28 0.60
C LEU A 74 -6.10 8.37 1.79
N VAL A 75 -5.33 9.46 1.93
CA VAL A 75 -4.42 9.65 3.06
C VAL A 75 -5.18 10.22 4.26
N THR A 76 -5.56 9.35 5.19
CA THR A 76 -6.10 9.73 6.50
C THR A 76 -5.00 9.78 7.56
N CYS A 77 -5.22 10.51 8.65
CA CYS A 77 -4.52 10.24 9.91
C CYS A 77 -4.85 8.79 10.32
N ALA A 78 -3.84 7.94 10.44
CA ALA A 78 -3.98 6.52 10.76
C ALA A 78 -4.79 6.26 12.04
N GLU A 79 -5.85 5.46 11.94
CA GLU A 79 -6.63 4.93 13.08
C GLU A 79 -6.52 3.40 13.21
N PHE A 80 -5.75 2.73 12.36
CA PHE A 80 -5.65 1.26 12.36
C PHE A 80 -4.55 0.76 13.31
N ASP A 81 -4.83 -0.32 14.06
CA ASP A 81 -3.84 -0.97 14.90
C ASP A 81 -2.74 -1.58 14.00
N GLN A 82 -1.56 -0.97 14.07
CA GLN A 82 -0.40 -1.35 13.28
C GLN A 82 0.09 -2.78 13.60
N GLY A 83 -0.30 -3.34 14.74
CA GLY A 83 0.07 -4.70 15.16
C GLY A 83 -0.58 -5.82 14.35
N GLU A 84 -1.75 -5.58 13.76
CA GLU A 84 -2.57 -6.63 13.14
C GLU A 84 -2.54 -6.62 11.59
N ILE A 85 -1.94 -5.59 10.99
CA ILE A 85 -1.95 -5.37 9.53
C ILE A 85 -1.48 -6.57 8.70
N THR A 86 -0.53 -7.36 9.23
CA THR A 86 0.00 -8.54 8.52
C THR A 86 -1.03 -9.67 8.49
N VAL A 87 -1.76 -9.87 9.60
CA VAL A 87 -2.82 -10.89 9.71
C VAL A 87 -3.96 -10.53 8.77
N GLU A 88 -4.43 -9.30 8.84
CA GLU A 88 -5.55 -8.82 8.02
C GLU A 88 -5.22 -8.84 6.52
N ALA A 89 -4.00 -8.45 6.15
CA ALA A 89 -3.57 -8.54 4.75
C ALA A 89 -3.47 -9.99 4.25
N CYS A 90 -3.10 -10.95 5.11
CA CYS A 90 -3.12 -12.37 4.75
C CYS A 90 -4.55 -12.90 4.58
N GLU A 91 -5.49 -12.44 5.41
CA GLU A 91 -6.90 -12.82 5.33
C GLU A 91 -7.56 -12.30 4.05
N LEU A 92 -7.16 -11.12 3.55
CA LEU A 92 -7.67 -10.57 2.28
C LEU A 92 -7.49 -11.51 1.09
N ASP A 93 -6.42 -12.32 1.05
CA ASP A 93 -6.18 -13.28 -0.03
C ASP A 93 -7.20 -14.41 -0.08
N ALA A 94 -7.83 -14.74 1.04
CA ALA A 94 -8.91 -15.74 1.10
C ALA A 94 -10.26 -15.16 0.68
N ILE A 95 -10.43 -13.84 0.67
CA ILE A 95 -11.69 -13.16 0.38
C ILE A 95 -11.80 -12.87 -1.13
N SER A 96 -12.87 -13.39 -1.76
CA SER A 96 -13.12 -13.23 -3.18
C SER A 96 -13.51 -11.80 -3.58
N LYS A 97 -14.31 -11.12 -2.74
CA LYS A 97 -14.74 -9.72 -2.93
C LYS A 97 -14.60 -8.96 -1.61
N PRO A 98 -13.38 -8.53 -1.25
CA PRO A 98 -13.16 -7.78 -0.02
C PRO A 98 -13.78 -6.39 -0.10
N ASP A 99 -14.07 -5.78 1.06
CA ASP A 99 -14.57 -4.41 1.12
C ASP A 99 -13.47 -3.43 0.67
N PRO A 100 -13.70 -2.63 -0.39
CA PRO A 100 -12.73 -1.63 -0.86
C PRO A 100 -12.26 -0.67 0.25
N MET A 101 -13.15 -0.30 1.17
CA MET A 101 -12.84 0.59 2.30
C MET A 101 -11.79 -0.03 3.21
N VAL A 102 -11.92 -1.32 3.52
CA VAL A 102 -10.94 -2.07 4.31
C VAL A 102 -9.61 -2.11 3.59
N CYS A 103 -9.61 -2.41 2.28
CA CYS A 103 -8.39 -2.40 1.48
C CYS A 103 -7.71 -1.03 1.47
N PHE A 104 -8.44 0.08 1.30
CA PHE A 104 -7.85 1.43 1.33
C PHE A 104 -7.23 1.77 2.68
N ARG A 105 -7.90 1.41 3.78
CA ARG A 105 -7.38 1.64 5.15
C ARG A 105 -6.10 0.87 5.41
N LEU A 106 -6.09 -0.41 5.05
CA LEU A 106 -4.90 -1.26 5.15
C LEU A 106 -3.76 -0.73 4.30
N LEU A 107 -4.06 -0.31 3.07
CA LEU A 107 -3.06 0.21 2.14
C LEU A 107 -2.43 1.51 2.66
N ALA A 108 -3.24 2.46 3.14
CA ALA A 108 -2.79 3.70 3.74
C ALA A 108 -1.89 3.44 4.97
N THR A 109 -2.29 2.50 5.82
CA THR A 109 -1.53 2.11 7.02
C THR A 109 -0.18 1.47 6.65
N ALA A 110 -0.14 0.64 5.60
CA ALA A 110 1.08 -0.03 5.16
C ALA A 110 2.13 0.94 4.59
N VAL A 111 1.71 2.07 4.00
CA VAL A 111 2.61 3.02 3.34
C VAL A 111 3.03 4.22 4.21
N GLN A 112 2.31 4.53 5.30
CA GLN A 112 2.54 5.73 6.13
C GLN A 112 3.79 5.71 7.03
N GLY A 113 4.45 4.57 7.18
CA GLY A 113 5.83 4.52 7.68
C GLY A 113 6.04 3.97 9.09
N ARG A 114 7.29 3.54 9.31
CA ARG A 114 7.89 2.83 10.47
C ARG A 114 7.33 1.45 10.85
N SER A 115 6.33 0.91 10.17
CA SER A 115 5.67 -0.35 10.54
C SER A 115 6.61 -1.58 10.59
N PHE A 116 7.82 -1.50 10.05
CA PHE A 116 8.83 -2.53 10.28
C PHE A 116 10.25 -1.94 10.33
N GLU A 117 11.03 -2.37 11.32
CA GLU A 117 12.47 -2.10 11.40
C GLU A 117 13.19 -2.45 10.09
N SER A 118 14.25 -1.71 9.78
CA SER A 118 15.07 -1.92 8.59
C SER A 118 15.71 -3.32 8.59
N GLY A 119 15.48 -4.11 7.54
CA GLY A 119 16.08 -5.43 7.35
C GLY A 119 15.48 -6.20 6.16
N HIS A 120 16.28 -7.04 5.51
CA HIS A 120 15.90 -7.73 4.26
C HIS A 120 14.68 -8.67 4.39
N PHE A 121 14.56 -9.40 5.51
CA PHE A 121 13.40 -10.27 5.76
C PHE A 121 12.11 -9.44 5.98
N LYS A 122 12.22 -8.35 6.72
CA LYS A 122 11.11 -7.40 6.95
C LYS A 122 10.69 -6.70 5.66
N PHE A 123 11.62 -6.44 4.75
CA PHE A 123 11.36 -5.89 3.41
C PHE A 123 10.49 -6.81 2.55
N LEU A 124 10.77 -8.11 2.50
CA LEU A 124 9.94 -9.08 1.76
C LEU A 124 8.52 -9.16 2.32
N ILE A 125 8.38 -9.13 3.64
CA ILE A 125 7.07 -9.10 4.31
C ILE A 125 6.29 -7.83 3.92
N LYS A 126 6.94 -6.66 3.92
CA LYS A 126 6.32 -5.39 3.49
C LYS A 126 5.74 -5.48 2.09
N ILE A 127 6.55 -5.93 1.12
CA ILE A 127 6.11 -6.06 -0.27
C ILE A 127 4.93 -7.04 -0.37
N GLN A 128 5.01 -8.17 0.32
CA GLN A 128 3.95 -9.17 0.31
C GLN A 128 2.63 -8.62 0.87
N VAL A 129 2.67 -7.90 1.99
CA VAL A 129 1.50 -7.26 2.60
C VAL A 129 0.87 -6.24 1.64
N VAL A 130 1.66 -5.31 1.10
CA VAL A 130 1.15 -4.29 0.16
C VAL A 130 0.59 -4.93 -1.10
N LEU A 131 1.25 -5.97 -1.63
CA LEU A 131 0.79 -6.69 -2.81
C LEU A 131 -0.55 -7.41 -2.56
N ALA A 132 -0.72 -8.08 -1.42
CA ALA A 132 -1.97 -8.73 -1.05
C ALA A 132 -3.13 -7.72 -0.97
N ILE A 133 -2.89 -6.57 -0.34
CA ILE A 133 -3.87 -5.49 -0.23
C ILE A 133 -4.25 -4.93 -1.62
N LEU A 134 -3.27 -4.63 -2.48
CA LEU A 134 -3.53 -4.14 -3.84
C LEU A 134 -4.29 -5.15 -4.70
N LYS A 135 -4.01 -6.45 -4.56
CA LYS A 135 -4.75 -7.52 -5.24
C LYS A 135 -6.17 -7.65 -4.71
N GLY A 136 -6.37 -7.56 -3.40
CA GLY A 136 -7.69 -7.50 -2.77
C GLY A 136 -8.50 -6.32 -3.29
N LEU A 137 -7.91 -5.13 -3.31
CA LEU A 137 -8.53 -3.92 -3.83
C LEU A 137 -8.95 -4.09 -5.30
N ARG A 138 -8.07 -4.66 -6.13
CA ARG A 138 -8.40 -4.96 -7.52
C ARG A 138 -9.60 -5.90 -7.64
N ARG A 139 -9.64 -6.99 -6.85
CA ARG A 139 -10.79 -7.90 -6.83
C ARG A 139 -12.09 -7.20 -6.43
N ALA A 140 -12.02 -6.28 -5.47
CA ALA A 140 -13.17 -5.52 -5.01
C ALA A 140 -13.83 -4.70 -6.15
N PHE A 141 -13.01 -4.08 -7.01
CA PHE A 141 -13.45 -3.28 -8.17
C PHE A 141 -13.58 -4.07 -9.49
N ASP A 142 -12.98 -5.25 -9.62
CA ASP A 142 -13.19 -6.16 -10.76
C ASP A 142 -14.52 -6.92 -10.64
N GLY A 143 -15.08 -7.04 -9.43
CA GLY A 143 -16.37 -7.67 -9.13
C GLY A 143 -17.58 -6.73 -9.13
N GLU A 144 -17.40 -5.45 -9.47
CA GLU A 144 -18.48 -4.47 -9.72
C GLU A 144 -18.98 -4.49 -11.17
#